data_AF-A0A5R9PHM3-F1
#
_entry.id   AF-A0A5R9PHM3-F1
#
_cell.length_a   1.000
_cell.length_b   1.000
_cell.length_c   1.000
_cell.angle_alpha   90.00
_cell.angle_beta   90.00
_cell.angle_gamma   90.00
#
_symmetry.space_group_name_H-M   'P 1'
#
loop_
_entity.id
_entity.type
_entity.pdbx_description
1 polymer ?
#
loop_
_entity_poly.entity_id
_entity_poly.type
_entity_poly.pdbx_seq_one_letter_code
_entity_poly.pdbx_strand_id
1 'polypeptide(L)'
;MSVVLGGISVLALVPVLAGTGARSDGYAVRSGQAATAAPADRGGDRPVPARVETASCKQNGSAAEYLGSYEIISVSRYAGSSSPDEQARERIGKTVVLSAGMFQSNWNRTSVARPRYRISCYPVLRAEGEIPATRWGGHWSSFYGFGTDRNAVAVLEVHAPDDKVGDPASWYEIVHEDGNEQLWHMYDGWLYKLKPVASPRTSALKPEDVPDEGALKQLVGTATLGSSVQLVNYPDMPVSDRILAGLQAAGRVMTTADGSTVTWGFKDEEANLQSVIIADKTGRLELAAVVDDILGLTYGKSGTYASVAEYEKRAKRQGLRPRVIVFARDQASLVTAYPLLKRWMQANLLGFNTSCAAHAAACALMPDLDLPIDVYLAPGAGSAPVKVATPDLPAAQIPLEAFTQ
;
A
#
# COMPACT_ATOMS: atom_id res chain seq x y z
N MET A 1 -21.48 64.73 -11.30
CA MET A 1 -22.19 65.04 -10.04
C MET A 1 -21.74 64.04 -9.00
N SER A 2 -21.00 64.53 -8.01
CA SER A 2 -20.60 63.80 -6.80
C SER A 2 -21.81 63.53 -5.91
N VAL A 3 -21.85 62.37 -5.25
CA VAL A 3 -22.17 62.27 -3.81
C VAL A 3 -21.34 61.12 -3.21
N VAL A 4 -20.55 61.48 -2.21
CA VAL A 4 -19.86 60.63 -1.23
C VAL A 4 -20.71 60.61 0.04
N LEU A 5 -20.68 59.50 0.80
CA LEU A 5 -20.81 59.34 2.28
C LEU A 5 -21.00 57.81 2.52
N GLY A 6 -20.32 57.07 3.40
CA GLY A 6 -19.60 57.36 4.64
C GLY A 6 -20.21 56.49 5.77
N GLY A 7 -19.41 55.70 6.50
CA GLY A 7 -19.88 54.92 7.66
C GLY A 7 -19.03 53.66 7.96
N ILE A 8 -17.85 53.78 8.58
CA ILE A 8 -17.54 53.69 10.03
C ILE A 8 -17.34 52.25 10.54
N SER A 9 -16.07 51.96 10.85
CA SER A 9 -15.58 50.82 11.64
C SER A 9 -15.77 51.08 13.13
N VAL A 10 -16.10 50.04 13.90
CA VAL A 10 -15.96 50.03 15.37
C VAL A 10 -15.15 48.80 15.77
N LEU A 11 -13.90 49.05 16.17
CA LEU A 11 -13.08 48.14 16.99
C LEU A 11 -13.61 48.20 18.43
N ALA A 12 -13.87 47.04 19.03
CA ALA A 12 -14.08 46.92 20.47
C ALA A 12 -12.77 46.43 21.13
N LEU A 13 -12.09 47.35 21.84
CA LEU A 13 -11.12 47.04 22.87
C LEU A 13 -11.85 46.62 24.15
N VAL A 14 -11.45 45.49 24.73
CA VAL A 14 -11.77 45.13 26.12
C VAL A 14 -10.50 45.33 26.95
N PRO A 15 -10.53 46.11 28.05
CA PRO A 15 -9.40 46.22 28.95
C PRO A 15 -9.66 45.48 30.28
N VAL A 16 -8.60 45.46 31.11
CA VAL A 16 -8.62 45.44 32.59
C VAL A 16 -8.52 44.05 33.27
N LEU A 17 -7.33 43.68 33.79
CA LEU A 17 -6.94 43.87 35.21
C LEU A 17 -5.60 43.19 35.53
N ALA A 18 -4.67 44.00 36.06
CA ALA A 18 -3.50 43.53 36.79
C ALA A 18 -3.92 43.11 38.21
N GLY A 19 -3.49 41.94 38.65
CA GLY A 19 -3.65 41.43 40.00
C GLY A 19 -2.32 40.94 40.54
N THR A 20 -1.86 41.61 41.60
CA THR A 20 -0.62 41.43 42.33
C THR A 20 -0.59 40.16 43.21
N GLY A 21 0.55 39.48 43.20
CA GLY A 21 1.24 39.00 44.42
C GLY A 21 0.70 37.75 45.14
N ALA A 22 1.47 36.65 45.06
CA ALA A 22 1.69 35.76 46.20
C ALA A 22 3.07 35.09 46.07
N ARG A 23 3.97 35.48 46.99
CA ARG A 23 5.17 34.73 47.37
C ARG A 23 4.76 33.34 47.85
N SER A 24 5.54 32.32 47.50
CA SER A 24 5.74 31.18 48.39
C SER A 24 7.22 30.82 48.41
N ASP A 25 7.66 30.54 49.63
CA ASP A 25 9.03 30.51 50.09
C ASP A 25 9.81 29.30 49.59
N GLY A 26 11.14 29.46 49.68
CA GLY A 26 12.10 28.52 49.13
C GLY A 26 12.24 27.23 49.93
N TYR A 27 12.71 26.21 49.22
CA TYR A 27 13.52 25.14 49.77
C TYR A 27 14.76 24.99 48.88
N ALA A 28 15.82 25.67 49.28
CA ALA A 28 17.17 25.40 48.79
C ALA A 28 17.76 24.27 49.64
N VAL A 29 17.85 23.07 49.08
CA VAL A 29 18.72 22.02 49.65
C VAL A 29 20.03 22.05 48.89
N ARG A 30 21.08 22.54 49.57
CA ARG A 30 22.48 22.33 49.20
C ARG A 30 22.86 20.89 49.57
N SER A 31 23.20 20.11 48.55
CA SER A 31 24.18 19.03 48.62
C SER A 31 24.67 18.85 47.18
N GLY A 32 25.93 19.08 46.80
CA GLY A 32 27.14 18.80 47.56
C GLY A 32 27.68 17.41 47.25
N GLN A 33 27.61 16.93 46.00
CA GLN A 33 28.38 15.79 45.52
C GLN A 33 28.91 16.05 44.11
N ALA A 34 30.23 15.97 43.99
CA ALA A 34 30.97 16.12 42.76
C ALA A 34 30.54 15.05 41.74
N ALA A 35 30.16 15.50 40.54
CA ALA A 35 30.03 14.63 39.38
C ALA A 35 31.41 14.05 39.06
N THR A 36 31.62 12.79 39.42
CA THR A 36 32.69 11.99 38.82
C THR A 36 32.28 11.75 37.37
N ALA A 37 33.04 12.33 36.45
CA ALA A 37 32.89 12.09 35.03
C ALA A 37 32.95 10.56 34.77
N ALA A 38 31.86 10.00 34.23
CA ALA A 38 31.88 8.66 33.69
C ALA A 38 32.97 8.58 32.60
N PRO A 39 33.82 7.54 32.59
CA PRO A 39 34.85 7.41 31.59
C PRO A 39 34.19 7.29 30.21
N ALA A 40 34.73 8.05 29.25
CA ALA A 40 34.38 7.93 27.84
C ALA A 40 34.54 6.46 27.41
N ASP A 41 33.42 5.84 27.09
CA ASP A 41 33.33 4.45 26.65
C ASP A 41 34.09 4.32 25.32
N ARG A 42 35.27 3.70 25.39
CA ARG A 42 36.12 3.40 24.24
C ARG A 42 35.52 2.18 23.56
N GLY A 43 35.01 2.40 22.34
CA GLY A 43 34.70 1.42 21.29
C GLY A 43 35.10 -0.04 21.54
N GLY A 44 34.42 -0.70 22.46
CA GLY A 44 34.45 -2.14 22.65
C GLY A 44 33.31 -2.75 21.85
N ASP A 45 33.60 -3.78 21.07
CA ASP A 45 32.59 -4.61 20.41
C ASP A 45 31.49 -4.97 21.41
N ARG A 46 30.29 -4.42 21.21
CA ARG A 46 29.15 -4.78 22.05
C ARG A 46 28.94 -6.29 21.92
N PRO A 47 28.89 -7.05 23.03
CA PRO A 47 28.68 -8.48 22.97
C PRO A 47 27.37 -8.76 22.23
N VAL A 48 27.45 -9.64 21.22
CA VAL A 48 26.26 -10.11 20.51
C VAL A 48 25.35 -10.80 21.53
N PRO A 49 24.08 -10.40 21.67
CA PRO A 49 23.16 -11.03 22.62
C PRO A 49 23.11 -12.54 22.34
N ALA A 50 23.23 -13.35 23.38
CA ALA A 50 23.17 -14.80 23.25
C ALA A 50 21.83 -15.21 22.63
N ARG A 51 21.89 -15.89 21.48
CA ARG A 51 20.72 -16.49 20.85
C ARG A 51 20.30 -17.69 21.68
N VAL A 52 18.99 -17.80 21.95
CA VAL A 52 18.43 -18.92 22.66
C VAL A 52 17.56 -19.72 21.72
N GLU A 53 17.87 -21.01 21.58
CA GLU A 53 16.97 -21.98 20.93
C GLU A 53 15.95 -22.47 21.96
N THR A 54 14.78 -21.84 22.03
CA THR A 54 13.65 -22.35 22.82
C THR A 54 12.75 -23.25 21.98
N ALA A 55 11.96 -24.12 22.61
CA ALA A 55 10.98 -24.96 21.93
C ALA A 55 9.91 -24.14 21.18
N SER A 56 9.57 -22.93 21.66
CA SER A 56 8.68 -22.01 20.93
C SER A 56 9.33 -21.40 19.68
N CYS A 57 10.67 -21.37 19.63
CA CYS A 57 11.44 -20.94 18.47
C CYS A 57 11.81 -22.08 17.51
N LYS A 58 11.75 -23.34 17.96
CA LYS A 58 11.91 -24.53 17.09
C LYS A 58 10.70 -24.77 16.18
N GLN A 59 9.54 -24.19 16.50
CA GLN A 59 8.36 -24.21 15.64
C GLN A 59 8.35 -23.10 14.59
N ASN A 60 9.37 -22.24 14.53
CA ASN A 60 9.40 -21.12 13.60
C ASN A 60 9.57 -21.64 12.18
N GLY A 61 8.48 -21.59 11.44
CA GLY A 61 8.46 -21.87 10.03
C GLY A 61 9.32 -20.92 9.21
N SER A 62 9.27 -21.09 7.90
CA SER A 62 10.05 -20.26 6.99
C SER A 62 9.64 -18.79 7.16
N ALA A 63 10.58 -17.84 7.06
CA ALA A 63 10.25 -16.42 6.96
C ALA A 63 9.28 -16.13 5.79
N ALA A 64 9.19 -17.05 4.83
CA ALA A 64 8.21 -17.03 3.74
C ALA A 64 6.74 -17.08 4.23
N GLU A 65 6.46 -17.68 5.38
CA GLU A 65 5.11 -17.80 5.95
C GLU A 65 4.55 -16.44 6.41
N TYR A 66 5.44 -15.50 6.69
CA TYR A 66 5.13 -14.14 7.12
C TYR A 66 5.06 -13.16 5.93
N LEU A 67 5.18 -13.64 4.69
CA LEU A 67 4.99 -12.79 3.52
C LEU A 67 3.50 -12.53 3.32
N GLY A 68 3.15 -11.27 3.10
CA GLY A 68 1.77 -10.85 2.98
C GLY A 68 1.59 -9.36 3.22
N SER A 69 0.34 -8.93 3.23
CA SER A 69 -0.04 -7.58 3.64
C SER A 69 -0.51 -7.62 5.09
N TYR A 70 -0.13 -6.60 5.85
CA TYR A 70 -0.51 -6.44 7.25
C TYR A 70 -1.12 -5.06 7.45
N GLU A 71 -2.12 -4.97 8.31
CA GLU A 71 -2.82 -3.72 8.64
C GLU A 71 -2.58 -3.38 10.11
N ILE A 72 -2.24 -2.13 10.39
CA ILE A 72 -2.15 -1.62 11.77
C ILE A 72 -3.57 -1.53 12.35
N ILE A 73 -3.83 -2.32 13.39
CA ILE A 73 -5.15 -2.38 14.04
C ILE A 73 -5.22 -1.63 15.37
N SER A 74 -4.08 -1.42 16.01
CA SER A 74 -4.01 -0.69 17.27
C SER A 74 -2.65 -0.05 17.47
N VAL A 75 -2.66 1.05 18.22
CA VAL A 75 -1.45 1.75 18.68
C VAL A 75 -1.52 1.93 20.18
N SER A 76 -0.40 1.74 20.88
CA SER A 76 -0.30 1.90 22.33
C SER A 76 0.99 2.59 22.70
N ARG A 77 0.92 3.62 23.55
CA ARG A 77 2.11 4.35 23.99
C ARG A 77 2.85 3.54 25.03
N TYR A 78 4.16 3.39 24.87
CA TYR A 78 5.02 2.68 25.84
C TYR A 78 6.16 3.56 26.38
N ALA A 79 6.49 4.67 25.72
CA ALA A 79 7.54 5.59 26.17
C ALA A 79 7.27 7.05 25.73
N GLY A 80 8.23 7.93 26.03
CA GLY A 80 8.31 9.24 25.39
C GLY A 80 8.40 9.10 23.87
N SER A 81 7.71 9.97 23.16
CA SER A 81 7.57 9.93 21.70
C SER A 81 7.71 11.34 21.14
N SER A 82 8.32 11.47 19.97
CA SER A 82 8.30 12.71 19.20
C SER A 82 7.00 12.86 18.40
N SER A 83 6.34 11.77 18.02
CA SER A 83 5.00 11.75 17.42
C SER A 83 3.92 11.99 18.50
N PRO A 84 2.99 12.95 18.32
CA PRO A 84 1.82 13.10 19.20
C PRO A 84 0.81 11.96 19.00
N ASP A 85 -0.06 11.77 19.98
CA ASP A 85 -1.09 10.71 20.01
C ASP A 85 -1.99 10.70 18.75
N GLU A 86 -2.39 11.87 18.25
CA GLU A 86 -3.22 12.00 17.05
C GLU A 86 -2.51 11.42 15.81
N GLN A 87 -1.24 11.79 15.61
CA GLN A 87 -0.44 11.30 14.49
C GLN A 87 -0.19 9.79 14.58
N ALA A 88 -0.03 9.23 15.78
CA ALA A 88 0.09 7.79 15.95
C ALA A 88 -1.22 7.07 15.57
N ARG A 89 -2.38 7.63 15.95
CA ARG A 89 -3.70 7.05 15.63
C ARG A 89 -4.05 7.13 14.15
N GLU A 90 -3.59 8.14 13.43
CA GLU A 90 -3.72 8.23 11.97
C GLU A 90 -3.06 7.06 11.22
N ARG A 91 -2.19 6.30 11.90
CA ARG A 91 -1.52 5.12 11.34
C ARG A 91 -2.41 3.87 11.39
N ILE A 92 -3.49 3.86 12.16
CA ILE A 92 -4.47 2.76 12.14
C ILE A 92 -5.08 2.65 10.73
N GLY A 93 -5.17 1.43 10.21
CA GLY A 93 -5.60 1.14 8.84
C GLY A 93 -4.51 1.31 7.78
N LYS A 94 -3.31 1.83 8.13
CA LYS A 94 -2.17 1.83 7.21
C LYS A 94 -1.58 0.43 7.11
N THR A 95 -0.98 0.15 5.95
CA THR A 95 -0.50 -1.19 5.61
C THR A 95 1.03 -1.29 5.59
N VAL A 96 1.49 -2.50 5.89
CA VAL A 96 2.86 -2.98 5.67
C VAL A 96 2.78 -4.15 4.71
N VAL A 97 3.62 -4.15 3.67
CA VAL A 97 3.71 -5.22 2.67
C VAL A 97 5.05 -5.90 2.82
N LEU A 98 5.02 -7.21 3.09
CA LEU A 98 6.18 -8.10 3.15
C LEU A 98 6.12 -9.01 1.93
N SER A 99 7.05 -8.86 0.97
CA SER A 99 7.10 -9.69 -0.23
C SER A 99 8.54 -10.01 -0.62
N ALA A 100 8.75 -11.06 -1.42
CA ALA A 100 10.09 -11.43 -1.87
C ALA A 100 10.78 -10.33 -2.71
N GLY A 101 10.01 -9.50 -3.42
CA GLY A 101 10.54 -8.43 -4.27
C GLY A 101 10.66 -7.06 -3.60
N MET A 102 9.85 -6.80 -2.58
CA MET A 102 9.73 -5.48 -1.96
C MET A 102 9.22 -5.58 -0.52
N PHE A 103 9.88 -4.87 0.39
CA PHE A 103 9.29 -4.47 1.67
C PHE A 103 8.82 -3.04 1.55
N GLN A 104 7.61 -2.75 2.03
CA GLN A 104 7.07 -1.39 2.03
C GLN A 104 6.21 -1.14 3.25
N SER A 105 6.45 -0.01 3.91
CA SER A 105 5.69 0.43 5.07
C SER A 105 5.09 1.81 4.79
N ASN A 106 3.77 1.85 4.67
CA ASN A 106 3.07 3.05 4.19
C ASN A 106 2.88 4.13 5.27
N TRP A 107 3.19 3.83 6.52
CA TRP A 107 3.05 4.80 7.61
C TRP A 107 4.35 5.57 7.90
N ASN A 108 5.53 5.01 7.60
CA ASN A 108 6.83 5.68 7.74
C ASN A 108 7.58 5.87 6.41
N ARG A 109 6.96 5.49 5.28
CA ARG A 109 7.53 5.59 3.92
C ARG A 109 8.84 4.82 3.74
N THR A 110 9.12 3.84 4.59
CA THR A 110 10.28 2.96 4.41
C THR A 110 9.97 1.95 3.31
N SER A 111 10.91 1.78 2.37
CA SER A 111 10.88 0.73 1.37
C SER A 111 12.25 0.10 1.21
N VAL A 112 12.27 -1.21 0.93
CA VAL A 112 13.49 -1.97 0.67
C VAL A 112 13.23 -2.85 -0.54
N ALA A 113 13.98 -2.63 -1.61
CA ALA A 113 13.93 -3.47 -2.81
C ALA A 113 14.72 -4.76 -2.59
N ARG A 114 14.17 -5.90 -3.03
CA ARG A 114 14.74 -7.25 -2.87
C ARG A 114 15.12 -7.53 -1.39
N PRO A 115 14.16 -7.39 -0.45
CA PRO A 115 14.43 -7.60 0.96
C PRO A 115 14.85 -9.06 1.24
N ARG A 116 15.71 -9.24 2.23
CA ARG A 116 16.03 -10.56 2.80
C ARG A 116 15.41 -10.65 4.18
N TYR A 117 14.60 -11.68 4.39
CA TYR A 117 13.93 -11.90 5.67
C TYR A 117 14.67 -12.92 6.51
N ARG A 118 14.74 -12.67 7.82
CA ARG A 118 15.33 -13.58 8.79
C ARG A 118 14.52 -13.57 10.07
N ILE A 119 14.23 -14.75 10.61
CA ILE A 119 13.69 -14.85 11.97
C ILE A 119 14.85 -15.05 12.95
N SER A 120 14.89 -14.21 13.98
CA SER A 120 15.83 -14.31 15.10
C SER A 120 15.05 -14.51 16.41
N CYS A 121 15.66 -15.21 17.37
CA CYS A 121 15.06 -15.46 18.67
C CYS A 121 15.90 -14.92 19.82
N TYR A 122 15.21 -14.30 20.76
CA TYR A 122 15.79 -13.68 21.94
C TYR A 122 15.11 -14.18 23.22
N PRO A 123 15.85 -14.34 24.32
CA PRO A 123 15.25 -14.70 25.60
C PRO A 123 14.38 -13.56 26.13
N VAL A 124 13.31 -13.93 26.85
CA VAL A 124 12.61 -12.99 27.74
C VAL A 124 13.38 -12.94 29.05
N LEU A 125 13.97 -11.79 29.36
CA LEU A 125 14.62 -11.56 30.65
C LEU A 125 13.55 -11.42 31.73
N ARG A 126 13.68 -12.20 32.81
CA ARG A 126 12.69 -12.27 33.90
C ARG A 126 13.26 -11.87 35.26
N ALA A 127 14.58 -11.78 35.40
CA ALA A 127 15.15 -11.36 36.67
C ALA A 127 15.03 -9.84 36.81
N GLU A 128 14.62 -9.40 38.00
CA GLU A 128 14.54 -7.98 38.34
C GLU A 128 15.93 -7.32 38.21
N GLY A 129 15.97 -6.13 37.60
CA GLY A 129 17.22 -5.41 37.34
C GLY A 129 17.97 -5.82 36.08
N GLU A 130 17.52 -6.86 35.35
CA GLU A 130 18.06 -7.16 34.03
C GLU A 130 17.53 -6.17 32.99
N ILE A 131 18.43 -5.39 32.40
CA ILE A 131 18.13 -4.49 31.29
C ILE A 131 18.56 -5.18 29.99
N PRO A 132 17.62 -5.60 29.12
CA PRO A 132 17.98 -6.27 27.88
C PRO A 132 18.73 -5.31 26.97
N ALA A 133 20.02 -5.53 26.77
CA ALA A 133 20.75 -4.91 25.69
C ALA A 133 20.36 -5.63 24.40
N THR A 134 19.46 -5.03 23.60
CA THR A 134 19.34 -5.47 22.21
C THR A 134 20.53 -4.92 21.42
N ARG A 135 20.94 -5.64 20.36
CA ARG A 135 21.99 -5.15 19.47
C ARG A 135 21.62 -3.85 18.74
N TRP A 136 20.34 -3.45 18.77
CA TRP A 136 19.76 -2.29 18.10
C TRP A 136 19.49 -1.10 19.04
N GLY A 137 19.94 -1.18 20.30
CA GLY A 137 19.80 -0.08 21.26
C GLY A 137 18.37 0.16 21.79
N GLY A 138 17.42 -0.72 21.47
CA GLY A 138 16.06 -0.71 22.04
C GLY A 138 15.81 -1.85 23.04
N HIS A 139 14.61 -1.92 23.61
CA HIS A 139 14.14 -3.07 24.39
C HIS A 139 12.93 -3.71 23.72
N TRP A 140 12.75 -5.01 23.93
CA TRP A 140 11.56 -5.74 23.46
C TRP A 140 10.30 -5.28 24.14
N SER A 141 9.14 -5.53 23.52
CA SER A 141 7.85 -5.08 24.04
C SER A 141 7.56 -5.60 25.46
N SER A 142 8.08 -6.78 25.83
CA SER A 142 7.97 -7.35 27.18
C SER A 142 8.63 -6.50 28.26
N PHE A 143 9.70 -5.77 27.93
CA PHE A 143 10.35 -4.85 28.87
C PHE A 143 9.41 -3.72 29.29
N TYR A 144 8.50 -3.30 28.41
CA TYR A 144 7.51 -2.26 28.67
C TYR A 144 6.15 -2.81 29.11
N GLY A 145 6.09 -4.08 29.51
CA GLY A 145 4.87 -4.72 30.01
C GLY A 145 3.94 -5.31 28.94
N PHE A 146 4.36 -5.41 27.68
CA PHE A 146 3.55 -5.99 26.61
C PHE A 146 3.96 -7.44 26.28
N GLY A 147 3.00 -8.36 26.23
CA GLY A 147 3.29 -9.76 25.90
C GLY A 147 4.26 -10.42 26.88
N THR A 148 4.09 -10.18 28.18
CA THR A 148 4.97 -10.66 29.26
C THR A 148 4.96 -12.17 29.42
N ASP A 149 3.89 -12.83 28.99
CA ASP A 149 3.68 -14.28 29.19
C ASP A 149 4.46 -15.14 28.18
N ARG A 150 5.24 -14.51 27.29
CA ARG A 150 6.06 -15.19 26.29
C ARG A 150 7.27 -15.87 26.93
N ASN A 151 7.68 -16.98 26.32
CA ASN A 151 8.90 -17.72 26.70
C ASN A 151 10.14 -17.29 25.89
N ALA A 152 9.92 -16.66 24.74
CA ALA A 152 10.95 -16.06 23.90
C ALA A 152 10.34 -14.93 23.06
N VAL A 153 11.18 -14.02 22.60
CA VAL A 153 10.81 -12.99 21.63
C VAL A 153 11.32 -13.43 20.25
N ALA A 154 10.39 -13.85 19.38
CA ALA A 154 10.68 -14.12 17.98
C ALA A 154 10.56 -12.82 17.18
N VAL A 155 11.54 -12.54 16.32
CA VAL A 155 11.65 -11.28 15.60
C VAL A 155 11.87 -11.58 14.12
N LEU A 156 10.94 -11.10 13.28
CA LEU A 156 11.09 -11.03 11.84
C LEU A 156 11.91 -9.80 11.47
N GLU A 157 13.13 -10.01 11.00
CA GLU A 157 14.05 -8.96 10.54
C GLU A 157 13.96 -8.80 9.02
N VAL A 158 13.91 -7.55 8.57
CA VAL A 158 13.93 -7.14 7.17
C VAL A 158 15.27 -6.51 6.87
N HIS A 159 16.05 -7.13 5.97
CA HIS A 159 17.38 -6.66 5.59
C HIS A 159 17.38 -6.17 4.14
N ALA A 160 17.99 -5.01 3.89
CA ALA A 160 18.36 -4.58 2.55
C ALA A 160 19.47 -5.48 1.97
N PRO A 161 19.63 -5.51 0.63
CA PRO A 161 20.69 -6.28 -0.02
C PRO A 161 22.10 -5.89 0.45
N ASP A 162 22.31 -4.61 0.75
CA ASP A 162 23.57 -3.97 1.13
C ASP A 162 23.72 -3.72 2.64
N ASP A 163 22.74 -4.14 3.46
CA ASP A 163 22.83 -4.02 4.92
C ASP A 163 24.09 -4.72 5.45
N LYS A 164 24.83 -4.00 6.31
CA LYS A 164 25.91 -4.58 7.08
C LYS A 164 25.35 -5.70 7.96
N VAL A 165 26.16 -6.73 8.19
CA VAL A 165 25.75 -7.87 9.02
C VAL A 165 25.29 -7.38 10.40
N GLY A 166 23.98 -7.47 10.63
CA GLY A 166 23.36 -7.28 11.94
C GLY A 166 22.53 -6.00 12.13
N ASP A 167 22.39 -5.17 11.10
CA ASP A 167 21.57 -3.95 11.14
C ASP A 167 20.42 -4.06 10.13
N PRO A 168 19.24 -4.57 10.52
CA PRO A 168 18.09 -4.69 9.64
C PRO A 168 17.44 -3.34 9.39
N ALA A 169 17.08 -3.06 8.15
CA ALA A 169 16.25 -1.92 7.77
C ALA A 169 14.92 -1.80 8.54
N SER A 170 14.32 -2.93 8.97
CA SER A 170 13.14 -2.95 9.85
C SER A 170 13.02 -4.28 10.59
N TRP A 171 12.23 -4.33 11.66
CA TRP A 171 11.97 -5.55 12.41
C TRP A 171 10.58 -5.58 13.04
N TYR A 172 10.03 -6.78 13.21
CA TYR A 172 8.71 -7.01 13.81
C TYR A 172 8.79 -8.15 14.81
N GLU A 173 8.25 -7.96 16.02
CA GLU A 173 8.02 -9.07 16.95
C GLU A 173 6.84 -9.92 16.45
N ILE A 174 7.05 -11.24 16.36
CA ILE A 174 6.00 -12.20 16.03
C ILE A 174 5.29 -12.56 17.34
N VAL A 175 3.98 -12.32 17.39
CA VAL A 175 3.15 -12.53 18.58
C VAL A 175 1.90 -13.33 18.23
N HIS A 176 1.52 -14.25 19.10
CA HIS A 176 0.25 -14.97 19.01
C HIS A 176 -0.64 -14.50 20.15
N GLU A 177 -1.70 -13.76 19.84
CA GLU A 177 -2.66 -13.20 20.80
C GLU A 177 -4.07 -13.66 20.40
N ASP A 178 -4.81 -14.25 21.35
CA ASP A 178 -6.15 -14.80 21.13
C ASP A 178 -6.26 -15.81 19.97
N GLY A 179 -5.21 -16.64 19.80
CA GLY A 179 -5.13 -17.64 18.73
C GLY A 179 -4.84 -17.06 17.34
N ASN A 180 -4.59 -15.75 17.23
CA ASN A 180 -4.26 -15.08 15.97
C ASN A 180 -2.79 -14.65 15.96
N GLU A 181 -2.13 -14.89 14.83
CA GLU A 181 -0.80 -14.34 14.59
C GLU A 181 -0.86 -12.83 14.33
N GLN A 182 0.03 -12.09 14.95
CA GLN A 182 0.21 -10.65 14.80
C GLN A 182 1.70 -10.33 14.65
N LEU A 183 1.96 -9.22 13.95
CA LEU A 183 3.26 -8.58 13.95
C LEU A 183 3.20 -7.33 14.80
N TRP A 184 4.15 -7.17 15.71
CA TRP A 184 4.25 -6.02 16.59
C TRP A 184 5.49 -5.21 16.19
N HIS A 185 5.32 -3.90 16.02
CA HIS A 185 6.42 -3.00 15.71
C HIS A 185 6.51 -1.91 16.77
N MET A 186 7.71 -1.68 17.31
CA MET A 186 7.95 -0.63 18.29
C MET A 186 8.72 0.49 17.63
N TYR A 187 8.13 1.68 17.57
CA TYR A 187 8.74 2.83 16.91
C TYR A 187 8.33 4.12 17.58
N ASP A 188 9.32 4.97 17.88
CA ASP A 188 9.14 6.31 18.44
C ASP A 188 8.23 6.31 19.70
N GLY A 189 8.44 5.37 20.62
CA GLY A 189 7.65 5.30 21.86
C GLY A 189 6.24 4.72 21.71
N TRP A 190 5.88 4.20 20.54
CA TRP A 190 4.60 3.56 20.24
C TRP A 190 4.75 2.09 19.83
N LEU A 191 3.87 1.25 20.36
CA LEU A 191 3.67 -0.13 19.93
C LEU A 191 2.54 -0.17 18.91
N TYR A 192 2.86 -0.62 17.70
CA TYR A 192 1.91 -0.88 16.62
C TYR A 192 1.63 -2.37 16.59
N LYS A 193 0.36 -2.77 16.72
CA LYS A 193 -0.06 -4.15 16.47
C LYS A 193 -0.62 -4.26 15.07
N LEU A 194 -0.15 -5.24 14.32
CA LEU A 194 -0.55 -5.50 12.95
C LEU A 194 -1.14 -6.90 12.83
N LYS A 195 -2.25 -7.03 12.11
CA LYS A 195 -2.84 -8.33 11.75
C LYS A 195 -2.56 -8.64 10.27
N PRO A 196 -2.47 -9.93 9.90
CA PRO A 196 -2.51 -10.35 8.51
C PRO A 196 -3.78 -9.84 7.84
N VAL A 197 -3.62 -9.30 6.64
CA VAL A 197 -4.70 -8.97 5.73
C VAL A 197 -4.81 -10.14 4.76
N ALA A 198 -6.02 -10.68 4.59
CA ALA A 198 -6.26 -11.78 3.66
C ALA A 198 -5.67 -11.42 2.29
N SER A 199 -4.72 -12.23 1.81
CA SER A 199 -4.14 -12.04 0.49
C SER A 199 -5.27 -12.05 -0.55
N PRO A 200 -5.27 -11.11 -1.50
CA PRO A 200 -6.23 -11.15 -2.59
C PRO A 200 -6.16 -12.50 -3.28
N ARG A 201 -7.31 -13.14 -3.47
CA ARG A 201 -7.40 -14.44 -4.12
C ARG A 201 -7.91 -14.23 -5.52
N THR A 202 -7.12 -14.66 -6.50
CA THR A 202 -7.52 -14.70 -7.91
C THR A 202 -8.02 -16.09 -8.24
N SER A 203 -9.13 -16.15 -8.96
CA SER A 203 -9.73 -17.39 -9.46
C SER A 203 -10.17 -17.22 -10.91
N ALA A 204 -10.39 -18.34 -11.59
CA ALA A 204 -10.98 -18.32 -12.92
C ALA A 204 -12.37 -17.67 -12.84
N LEU A 205 -12.63 -16.73 -13.74
CA LEU A 205 -13.94 -16.09 -13.85
C LEU A 205 -14.96 -17.14 -14.28
N LYS A 206 -16.00 -17.33 -13.48
CA LYS A 206 -17.10 -18.22 -13.86
C LYS A 206 -18.17 -17.43 -14.62
N PRO A 207 -18.99 -18.09 -15.45
CA PRO A 207 -20.06 -17.42 -16.17
C PRO A 207 -20.99 -16.59 -15.27
N GLU A 208 -21.29 -17.08 -14.05
CA GLU A 208 -22.12 -16.39 -13.07
C GLU A 208 -21.48 -15.15 -12.43
N ASP A 209 -20.15 -15.02 -12.52
CA ASP A 209 -19.38 -13.89 -11.99
C ASP A 209 -19.21 -12.78 -13.05
N VAL A 210 -19.59 -13.05 -14.31
CA VAL A 210 -19.60 -12.05 -15.38
C VAL A 210 -20.71 -11.04 -15.07
N PRO A 211 -20.41 -9.73 -15.02
CA PRO A 211 -21.43 -8.72 -14.78
C PRO A 211 -22.58 -8.79 -15.78
N ASP A 212 -23.79 -8.63 -15.27
CA ASP A 212 -24.99 -8.57 -16.10
C ASP A 212 -24.87 -7.46 -17.16
N GLU A 213 -25.24 -7.79 -18.40
CA GLU A 213 -25.15 -6.86 -19.53
C GLU A 213 -25.93 -5.56 -19.28
N GLY A 214 -27.07 -5.65 -18.59
CA GLY A 214 -27.87 -4.49 -18.18
C GLY A 214 -27.14 -3.61 -17.17
N ALA A 215 -26.44 -4.19 -16.20
CA ALA A 215 -25.61 -3.46 -15.24
C ALA A 215 -24.45 -2.74 -15.93
N LEU A 216 -23.79 -3.40 -16.90
CA LEU A 216 -22.74 -2.77 -17.71
C LEU A 216 -23.28 -1.62 -18.56
N LYS A 217 -24.42 -1.81 -19.24
CA LYS A 217 -25.09 -0.75 -20.00
C LYS A 217 -25.51 0.43 -19.11
N GLN A 218 -25.92 0.17 -17.88
CA GLN A 218 -26.22 1.22 -16.91
C GLN A 218 -24.95 1.99 -16.51
N LEU A 219 -23.81 1.31 -16.35
CA LEU A 219 -22.53 1.94 -16.03
C LEU A 219 -21.94 2.72 -17.21
N VAL A 220 -21.95 2.20 -18.44
CA VAL A 220 -21.32 2.89 -19.57
C VAL A 220 -22.27 3.86 -20.28
N GLY A 221 -23.58 3.79 -19.99
CA GLY A 221 -24.58 4.64 -20.61
C GLY A 221 -24.74 4.40 -22.11
N THR A 222 -25.18 5.42 -22.85
CA THR A 222 -25.34 5.35 -24.32
C THR A 222 -24.03 5.65 -25.06
N ALA A 223 -22.87 5.34 -24.47
CA ALA A 223 -21.53 5.75 -24.92
C ALA A 223 -21.21 5.49 -26.39
N THR A 224 -21.95 4.60 -27.05
CA THR A 224 -21.77 4.20 -28.45
C THR A 224 -22.82 4.67 -29.42
N LEU A 225 -23.86 5.37 -28.96
CA LEU A 225 -24.90 5.92 -29.83
C LEU A 225 -24.66 7.42 -30.00
N GLY A 226 -23.66 7.80 -30.80
CA GLY A 226 -23.59 9.15 -31.37
C GLY A 226 -22.33 9.99 -31.12
N SER A 227 -21.12 9.42 -31.21
CA SER A 227 -19.81 10.12 -31.33
C SER A 227 -19.05 10.59 -30.07
N SER A 228 -19.58 10.41 -28.86
CA SER A 228 -18.92 10.94 -27.64
C SER A 228 -17.70 10.14 -27.17
N VAL A 229 -17.62 8.84 -27.48
CA VAL A 229 -16.46 7.99 -27.18
C VAL A 229 -16.00 7.28 -28.45
N GLN A 230 -14.71 7.40 -28.77
CA GLN A 230 -14.11 6.73 -29.93
C GLN A 230 -13.25 5.56 -29.47
N LEU A 231 -13.76 4.34 -29.68
CA LEU A 231 -12.95 3.13 -29.57
C LEU A 231 -11.93 3.10 -30.72
N VAL A 232 -10.72 2.61 -30.44
CA VAL A 232 -9.67 2.49 -31.47
C VAL A 232 -9.91 1.24 -32.30
N ASN A 233 -10.10 0.11 -31.61
CA ASN A 233 -10.48 -1.14 -32.22
C ASN A 233 -11.98 -1.32 -32.10
N TYR A 234 -12.65 -1.63 -33.22
CA TYR A 234 -14.10 -1.74 -33.34
C TYR A 234 -14.87 -0.44 -33.01
N PRO A 235 -14.64 0.67 -33.76
CA PRO A 235 -15.27 1.97 -33.49
C PRO A 235 -16.80 1.98 -33.52
N ASP A 236 -17.41 1.03 -34.25
CA ASP A 236 -18.87 0.91 -34.40
C ASP A 236 -19.51 -0.05 -33.37
N MET A 237 -18.70 -0.77 -32.58
CA MET A 237 -19.20 -1.72 -31.58
C MET A 237 -19.66 -1.00 -30.32
N PRO A 238 -20.80 -1.39 -29.72
CA PRO A 238 -21.21 -0.85 -28.44
C PRO A 238 -20.17 -1.03 -27.32
N VAL A 239 -19.98 -0.04 -26.44
CA VAL A 239 -18.93 -0.10 -25.42
C VAL A 239 -19.16 -1.27 -24.46
N SER A 240 -20.42 -1.51 -24.08
CA SER A 240 -20.81 -2.66 -23.27
C SER A 240 -20.35 -3.97 -23.91
N ASP A 241 -20.57 -4.09 -25.22
CA ASP A 241 -20.30 -5.31 -25.98
C ASP A 241 -18.78 -5.48 -26.14
N ARG A 242 -18.04 -4.38 -26.33
CA ARG A 242 -16.58 -4.40 -26.35
C ARG A 242 -16.00 -4.83 -25.01
N ILE A 243 -16.57 -4.40 -23.89
CA ILE A 243 -16.16 -4.81 -22.55
C ILE A 243 -16.41 -6.31 -22.35
N LEU A 244 -17.61 -6.79 -22.68
CA LEU A 244 -17.97 -8.21 -22.57
C LEU A 244 -17.10 -9.08 -23.50
N ALA A 245 -16.85 -8.62 -24.72
CA ALA A 245 -15.94 -9.30 -25.65
C ALA A 245 -14.54 -9.44 -25.05
N GLY A 246 -14.04 -8.39 -24.37
CA GLY A 246 -12.75 -8.41 -23.68
C GLY A 246 -12.70 -9.27 -22.42
N LEU A 247 -13.74 -10.05 -22.09
CA LEU A 247 -13.76 -11.03 -20.99
C LEU A 247 -13.95 -12.47 -21.49
N GLN A 248 -14.03 -12.69 -22.80
CA GLN A 248 -14.36 -14.00 -23.39
C GLN A 248 -13.30 -15.08 -23.11
N ALA A 249 -12.03 -14.70 -23.09
CA ALA A 249 -10.90 -15.61 -22.93
C ALA A 249 -10.10 -15.29 -21.67
N ALA A 250 -9.65 -16.34 -20.99
CA ALA A 250 -8.86 -16.29 -19.76
C ALA A 250 -9.38 -15.28 -18.73
N GLY A 251 -10.70 -15.25 -18.55
CA GLY A 251 -11.35 -14.41 -17.54
C GLY A 251 -10.84 -14.76 -16.13
N ARG A 252 -10.58 -13.73 -15.33
CA ARG A 252 -10.10 -13.84 -13.94
C ARG A 252 -10.86 -12.86 -13.06
N VAL A 253 -11.09 -13.26 -11.82
CA VAL A 253 -11.64 -12.41 -10.77
C VAL A 253 -10.76 -12.48 -9.54
N MET A 254 -10.39 -11.32 -9.02
CA MET A 254 -9.65 -11.16 -7.77
C MET A 254 -10.53 -10.43 -6.75
N THR A 255 -10.74 -11.03 -5.58
CA THR A 255 -11.36 -10.35 -4.44
C THR A 255 -10.28 -9.74 -3.57
N THR A 256 -10.37 -8.43 -3.32
CA THR A 256 -9.47 -7.69 -2.44
C THR A 256 -9.86 -7.86 -0.98
N ALA A 257 -8.98 -7.44 -0.07
CA ALA A 257 -9.19 -7.62 1.36
C ALA A 257 -10.37 -6.82 1.94
N ASP A 258 -10.73 -5.70 1.30
CA ASP A 258 -11.90 -4.89 1.64
C ASP A 258 -13.22 -5.43 1.03
N GLY A 259 -13.14 -6.55 0.29
CA GLY A 259 -14.25 -7.22 -0.35
C GLY A 259 -14.56 -6.76 -1.77
N SER A 260 -13.91 -5.71 -2.27
CA SER A 260 -14.06 -5.28 -3.66
C SER A 260 -13.56 -6.35 -4.64
N THR A 261 -14.00 -6.31 -5.89
CA THR A 261 -13.56 -7.28 -6.91
C THR A 261 -12.95 -6.59 -8.12
N VAL A 262 -11.87 -7.16 -8.65
CA VAL A 262 -11.28 -6.80 -9.95
C VAL A 262 -11.44 -7.98 -10.88
N THR A 263 -12.20 -7.80 -11.96
CA THR A 263 -12.43 -8.81 -13.00
C THR A 263 -11.74 -8.38 -14.27
N TRP A 264 -11.02 -9.27 -14.94
CA TRP A 264 -10.38 -8.97 -16.22
C TRP A 264 -10.31 -10.18 -17.13
N GLY A 265 -9.98 -9.93 -18.40
CA GLY A 265 -9.79 -10.98 -19.40
C GLY A 265 -9.32 -10.39 -20.72
N PHE A 266 -9.44 -11.21 -21.76
CA PHE A 266 -9.05 -10.88 -23.11
C PHE A 266 -10.18 -11.24 -24.07
N LYS A 267 -10.20 -10.59 -25.23
CA LYS A 267 -11.02 -11.03 -26.34
C LYS A 267 -10.44 -12.31 -26.91
N ASP A 268 -11.31 -13.26 -27.23
CA ASP A 268 -10.90 -14.50 -27.87
C ASP A 268 -10.16 -14.20 -29.19
N GLU A 269 -9.06 -14.93 -29.40
CA GLU A 269 -8.10 -14.77 -30.51
C GLU A 269 -7.38 -13.39 -30.61
N GLU A 270 -7.70 -12.41 -29.74
CA GLU A 270 -7.15 -11.05 -29.78
C GLU A 270 -6.68 -10.60 -28.37
N ALA A 271 -5.58 -11.17 -27.88
CA ALA A 271 -5.07 -10.90 -26.53
C ALA A 271 -4.62 -9.44 -26.27
N ASN A 272 -4.45 -8.63 -27.31
CA ASN A 272 -4.22 -7.19 -27.21
C ASN A 272 -5.49 -6.39 -26.87
N LEU A 273 -6.66 -7.04 -26.92
CA LEU A 273 -7.95 -6.45 -26.62
C LEU A 273 -8.47 -6.98 -25.29
N GLN A 274 -8.34 -6.17 -24.26
CA GLN A 274 -8.63 -6.55 -22.89
C GLN A 274 -9.79 -5.74 -22.33
N SER A 275 -10.33 -6.22 -21.22
CA SER A 275 -11.29 -5.47 -20.42
C SER A 275 -11.08 -5.73 -18.95
N VAL A 276 -11.38 -4.72 -18.14
CA VAL A 276 -11.30 -4.79 -16.68
C VAL A 276 -12.53 -4.14 -16.08
N ILE A 277 -13.08 -4.76 -15.04
CA ILE A 277 -14.26 -4.31 -14.32
C ILE A 277 -13.93 -4.32 -12.84
N ILE A 278 -14.36 -3.29 -12.12
CA ILE A 278 -14.18 -3.16 -10.68
C ILE A 278 -15.55 -2.94 -10.05
N ALA A 279 -15.87 -3.78 -9.06
CA ALA A 279 -17.08 -3.69 -8.27
C ALA A 279 -16.74 -3.49 -6.79
N ASP A 280 -17.62 -2.79 -6.07
CA ASP A 280 -17.51 -2.65 -4.62
C ASP A 280 -17.81 -3.98 -3.91
N LYS A 281 -17.62 -4.01 -2.59
CA LYS A 281 -17.89 -5.18 -1.73
C LYS A 281 -19.34 -5.70 -1.75
N THR A 282 -20.26 -4.95 -2.35
CA THR A 282 -21.67 -5.36 -2.51
C THR A 282 -21.94 -5.94 -3.90
N GLY A 283 -20.93 -6.01 -4.76
CA GLY A 283 -21.02 -6.44 -6.15
C GLY A 283 -21.51 -5.34 -7.10
N ARG A 284 -21.66 -4.10 -6.63
CA ARG A 284 -22.12 -3.00 -7.47
C ARG A 284 -20.96 -2.44 -8.28
N LEU A 285 -21.16 -2.27 -9.58
CA LEU A 285 -20.13 -1.77 -10.49
C LEU A 285 -19.74 -0.32 -10.15
N GLU A 286 -18.44 -0.10 -10.03
CA GLU A 286 -17.83 1.20 -9.76
C GLU A 286 -17.13 1.74 -11.01
N LEU A 287 -16.43 0.85 -11.74
CA LEU A 287 -15.61 1.18 -12.90
C LEU A 287 -15.57 0.03 -13.90
N ALA A 288 -15.52 0.34 -15.19
CA ALA A 288 -15.15 -0.59 -16.25
C ALA A 288 -14.21 0.10 -17.24
N ALA A 289 -13.30 -0.65 -17.86
CA ALA A 289 -12.40 -0.11 -18.86
C ALA A 289 -12.20 -1.04 -20.04
N VAL A 290 -12.07 -0.42 -21.21
CA VAL A 290 -11.58 -1.02 -22.44
C VAL A 290 -10.09 -0.74 -22.54
N VAL A 291 -9.31 -1.77 -22.81
CA VAL A 291 -7.85 -1.69 -22.85
C VAL A 291 -7.38 -2.29 -24.18
N ASP A 292 -6.81 -1.45 -25.03
CA ASP A 292 -6.42 -1.79 -26.38
C ASP A 292 -4.90 -1.67 -26.54
N ASP A 293 -4.31 -2.65 -27.24
CA ASP A 293 -2.98 -2.57 -27.85
C ASP A 293 -1.82 -2.29 -26.88
N ILE A 294 -2.00 -2.60 -25.59
CA ILE A 294 -0.92 -2.50 -24.61
C ILE A 294 0.06 -3.66 -24.84
N LEU A 295 1.31 -3.31 -25.08
CA LEU A 295 2.40 -4.27 -25.21
C LEU A 295 2.97 -4.57 -23.83
N GLY A 296 3.17 -5.85 -23.49
CA GLY A 296 3.83 -6.18 -22.23
C GLY A 296 5.34 -5.93 -22.31
N LEU A 297 5.91 -5.47 -21.20
CA LEU A 297 7.31 -5.13 -20.98
C LEU A 297 8.24 -6.35 -20.98
N THR A 298 7.70 -7.54 -20.76
CA THR A 298 8.46 -8.78 -20.55
C THR A 298 8.47 -9.71 -21.78
N TYR A 299 7.70 -9.41 -22.84
CA TYR A 299 7.51 -10.28 -24.01
C TYR A 299 8.60 -10.17 -25.12
N GLY A 300 9.74 -9.53 -24.85
CA GLY A 300 10.84 -9.35 -25.83
C GLY A 300 11.88 -10.48 -25.84
N LYS A 301 12.56 -10.70 -26.99
CA LYS A 301 13.70 -11.66 -27.12
C LYS A 301 14.86 -11.41 -26.12
N SER A 302 14.98 -10.19 -25.60
CA SER A 302 15.94 -9.78 -24.57
C SER A 302 15.33 -9.66 -23.16
N GLY A 303 14.04 -9.98 -23.00
CA GLY A 303 13.35 -10.03 -21.70
C GLY A 303 12.87 -8.70 -21.12
N THR A 304 13.35 -7.54 -21.59
CA THR A 304 12.92 -6.20 -21.13
C THR A 304 13.28 -5.09 -22.14
N TYR A 305 12.49 -4.01 -22.18
CA TYR A 305 12.84 -2.75 -22.88
C TYR A 305 13.84 -1.93 -22.05
N ALA A 306 14.77 -1.24 -22.70
CA ALA A 306 15.77 -0.41 -22.02
C ALA A 306 15.28 1.01 -21.70
N SER A 307 14.21 1.48 -22.35
CA SER A 307 13.64 2.82 -22.14
C SER A 307 12.20 2.93 -22.66
N VAL A 308 11.50 3.99 -22.26
CA VAL A 308 10.15 4.35 -22.74
C VAL A 308 10.15 4.55 -24.26
N ALA A 309 11.16 5.25 -24.79
CA ALA A 309 11.28 5.49 -26.23
C ALA A 309 11.44 4.20 -27.05
N GLU A 310 12.10 3.18 -26.50
CA GLU A 310 12.21 1.88 -27.15
C GLU A 310 10.86 1.15 -27.18
N TYR A 311 10.14 1.17 -26.06
CA TYR A 311 8.80 0.62 -25.94
C TYR A 311 7.84 1.26 -26.97
N GLU A 312 7.78 2.59 -27.02
CA GLU A 312 6.93 3.33 -27.96
C GLU A 312 7.29 3.05 -29.42
N LYS A 313 8.60 3.01 -29.73
CA LYS A 313 9.10 2.68 -31.06
C LYS A 313 8.70 1.27 -31.46
N ARG A 314 8.68 0.31 -30.51
CA ARG A 314 8.24 -1.06 -30.76
C ARG A 314 6.74 -1.13 -30.99
N ALA A 315 5.93 -0.50 -30.15
CA ALA A 315 4.48 -0.42 -30.31
C ALA A 315 4.11 0.15 -31.68
N LYS A 316 4.73 1.28 -32.06
CA LYS A 316 4.55 1.91 -33.38
C LYS A 316 4.94 0.99 -34.54
N ARG A 317 6.04 0.24 -34.43
CA ARG A 317 6.48 -0.72 -35.46
C ARG A 317 5.51 -1.89 -35.62
N GLN A 318 4.80 -2.27 -34.56
CA GLN A 318 3.79 -3.32 -34.59
C GLN A 318 2.40 -2.79 -34.98
N GLY A 319 2.27 -1.50 -35.27
CA GLY A 319 0.99 -0.88 -35.60
C GLY A 319 0.05 -0.73 -34.41
N LEU A 320 0.52 -1.00 -33.19
CA LEU A 320 -0.24 -0.92 -31.96
C LEU A 320 -0.56 0.54 -31.61
N ARG A 321 -1.75 0.79 -31.08
CA ARG A 321 -2.19 2.10 -30.60
C ARG A 321 -2.67 1.98 -29.15
N PRO A 322 -1.74 1.89 -28.18
CA PRO A 322 -2.08 1.71 -26.77
C PRO A 322 -3.10 2.75 -26.31
N ARG A 323 -4.24 2.30 -25.78
CA ARG A 323 -5.26 3.18 -25.24
C ARG A 323 -6.06 2.50 -24.14
N VAL A 324 -6.40 3.26 -23.11
CA VAL A 324 -7.32 2.85 -22.06
C VAL A 324 -8.48 3.83 -22.03
N ILE A 325 -9.70 3.30 -22.08
CA ILE A 325 -10.92 4.09 -21.97
C ILE A 325 -11.65 3.60 -20.73
N VAL A 326 -11.84 4.50 -19.77
CA VAL A 326 -12.37 4.21 -18.43
C VAL A 326 -13.74 4.84 -18.28
N PHE A 327 -14.69 4.06 -17.77
CA PHE A 327 -16.03 4.50 -17.38
C PHE A 327 -16.19 4.29 -15.89
N ALA A 328 -16.46 5.36 -15.15
CA ALA A 328 -16.80 5.28 -13.73
C ALA A 328 -18.22 5.78 -13.50
N ARG A 329 -18.91 5.20 -12.53
CA ARG A 329 -20.29 5.57 -12.19
C ARG A 329 -20.40 7.05 -11.81
N ASP A 330 -19.50 7.49 -10.95
CA ASP A 330 -19.44 8.87 -10.45
C ASP A 330 -18.00 9.20 -10.00
N GLN A 331 -17.77 10.45 -9.60
CA GLN A 331 -16.45 10.91 -9.17
C GLN A 331 -15.91 10.14 -7.94
N ALA A 332 -16.79 9.76 -7.01
CA ALA A 332 -16.38 9.01 -5.82
C ALA A 332 -15.95 7.59 -6.21
N SER A 333 -16.72 6.93 -7.06
CA SER A 333 -16.45 5.62 -7.65
C SER A 333 -15.11 5.62 -8.39
N LEU A 334 -14.85 6.68 -9.18
CA LEU A 334 -13.58 6.87 -9.86
C LEU A 334 -12.41 6.95 -8.87
N VAL A 335 -12.50 7.80 -7.85
CA VAL A 335 -11.44 7.97 -6.85
C VAL A 335 -11.16 6.67 -6.09
N THR A 336 -12.20 5.89 -5.79
CA THR A 336 -12.08 4.61 -5.08
C THR A 336 -11.53 3.49 -5.96
N ALA A 337 -12.01 3.33 -7.19
CA ALA A 337 -11.66 2.21 -8.06
C ALA A 337 -10.37 2.44 -8.86
N TYR A 338 -10.00 3.69 -9.16
CA TYR A 338 -8.86 3.99 -10.02
C TYR A 338 -7.50 3.45 -9.51
N PRO A 339 -7.18 3.47 -8.20
CA PRO A 339 -5.98 2.81 -7.69
C PRO A 339 -5.88 1.32 -8.04
N LEU A 340 -7.01 0.59 -8.01
CA LEU A 340 -7.08 -0.82 -8.38
C LEU A 340 -6.85 -0.99 -9.89
N LEU A 341 -7.47 -0.15 -10.72
CA LEU A 341 -7.23 -0.13 -12.18
C LEU A 341 -5.75 0.12 -12.50
N LYS A 342 -5.14 1.14 -11.88
CA LYS A 342 -3.73 1.49 -12.08
C LYS A 342 -2.82 0.33 -11.67
N ARG A 343 -3.15 -0.39 -10.59
CA ARG A 343 -2.39 -1.57 -10.17
C ARG A 343 -2.57 -2.77 -11.11
N TRP A 344 -3.78 -2.99 -11.60
CA TRP A 344 -4.04 -3.99 -12.62
C TRP A 344 -3.27 -3.68 -13.93
N MET A 345 -3.25 -2.42 -14.36
CA MET A 345 -2.48 -1.99 -15.54
C MET A 345 -0.98 -2.26 -15.39
N GLN A 346 -0.44 -2.03 -14.19
CA GLN A 346 0.95 -2.38 -13.87
C GLN A 346 1.20 -3.88 -14.04
N ALA A 347 0.29 -4.73 -13.54
CA ALA A 347 0.39 -6.18 -13.72
C ALA A 347 0.26 -6.59 -15.21
N ASN A 348 -0.66 -5.97 -15.96
CA ASN A 348 -0.84 -6.22 -17.39
C ASN A 348 0.42 -5.83 -18.19
N LEU A 349 1.01 -4.66 -17.91
CA LEU A 349 2.27 -4.24 -18.51
C LEU A 349 3.40 -5.22 -18.23
N LEU A 350 3.41 -5.93 -17.10
CA LEU A 350 4.41 -6.95 -16.78
C LEU A 350 4.06 -8.35 -17.30
N GLY A 351 2.85 -8.53 -17.86
CA GLY A 351 2.40 -9.77 -18.48
C GLY A 351 1.65 -10.75 -17.57
N PHE A 352 1.14 -10.29 -16.42
CA PHE A 352 0.53 -11.14 -15.37
C PHE A 352 1.45 -12.29 -14.88
N ASN A 353 1.16 -12.90 -13.74
CA ASN A 353 2.00 -13.96 -13.14
C ASN A 353 3.48 -13.56 -12.92
N THR A 354 3.78 -12.26 -12.88
CA THR A 354 5.15 -11.74 -12.88
C THR A 354 5.47 -11.08 -11.53
N SER A 355 6.71 -11.25 -11.06
CA SER A 355 7.25 -10.55 -9.90
C SER A 355 8.34 -9.56 -10.30
N CYS A 356 8.45 -8.47 -9.54
CA CYS A 356 9.57 -7.52 -9.72
C CYS A 356 10.92 -8.11 -9.32
N ALA A 357 10.94 -9.19 -8.54
CA ALA A 357 12.17 -9.91 -8.24
C ALA A 357 12.78 -10.54 -9.50
N ALA A 358 11.94 -11.11 -10.38
CA ALA A 358 12.37 -11.72 -11.64
C ALA A 358 12.59 -10.68 -12.77
N HIS A 359 11.86 -9.56 -12.76
CA HIS A 359 11.87 -8.58 -13.84
C HIS A 359 12.16 -7.14 -13.36
N ALA A 360 13.24 -6.97 -12.59
CA ALA A 360 13.59 -5.70 -11.95
C ALA A 360 13.66 -4.51 -12.93
N ALA A 361 14.23 -4.69 -14.12
CA ALA A 361 14.33 -3.63 -15.13
C ALA A 361 12.96 -3.22 -15.69
N ALA A 362 12.07 -4.17 -15.97
CA ALA A 362 10.70 -3.86 -16.40
C ALA A 362 9.92 -3.15 -15.29
N CYS A 363 10.07 -3.58 -14.04
CA CYS A 363 9.44 -2.92 -12.90
C CYS A 363 9.97 -1.50 -12.64
N ALA A 364 11.26 -1.24 -12.94
CA ALA A 364 11.82 0.10 -12.85
C ALA A 364 11.30 1.03 -13.97
N LEU A 365 11.06 0.49 -15.18
CA LEU A 365 10.56 1.25 -16.32
C LEU A 365 9.05 1.52 -16.28
N MET A 366 8.27 0.57 -15.74
CA MET A 366 6.81 0.61 -15.74
C MET A 366 6.19 1.91 -15.20
N PRO A 367 6.67 2.54 -14.10
CA PRO A 367 6.13 3.80 -13.61
C PRO A 367 6.28 4.98 -14.58
N ASP A 368 7.27 4.93 -15.48
CA ASP A 368 7.59 6.00 -16.43
C ASP A 368 6.79 5.88 -17.75
N LEU A 369 6.03 4.81 -17.93
CA LEU A 369 5.17 4.63 -19.10
C LEU A 369 3.88 5.44 -18.93
N ASP A 370 3.74 6.49 -19.74
CA ASP A 370 2.50 7.24 -19.89
C ASP A 370 1.61 6.57 -20.94
N LEU A 371 0.64 5.76 -20.47
CA LEU A 371 -0.37 5.18 -21.34
C LEU A 371 -1.49 6.20 -21.56
N PRO A 372 -2.00 6.41 -22.79
CA PRO A 372 -3.14 7.28 -23.02
C PRO A 372 -4.40 6.74 -22.32
N ILE A 373 -4.88 7.45 -21.29
CA ILE A 373 -6.11 7.12 -20.55
C ILE A 373 -7.14 8.23 -20.75
N ASP A 374 -8.30 7.87 -21.29
CA ASP A 374 -9.47 8.74 -21.30
C ASP A 374 -10.47 8.26 -20.24
N VAL A 375 -10.87 9.16 -19.35
CA VAL A 375 -11.82 8.84 -18.27
C VAL A 375 -13.15 9.54 -18.50
N TYR A 376 -14.23 8.79 -18.34
CA TYR A 376 -15.60 9.26 -18.48
C TYR A 376 -16.40 8.94 -17.21
N LEU A 377 -17.19 9.91 -16.76
CA LEU A 377 -18.23 9.69 -15.77
C LEU A 377 -19.57 9.44 -16.47
N ALA A 378 -20.29 8.43 -16.02
CA ALA A 378 -21.58 8.06 -16.58
C ALA A 378 -22.69 8.31 -15.53
N PRO A 379 -23.35 9.48 -15.57
CA PRO A 379 -24.29 9.89 -14.51
C PRO A 379 -25.60 9.05 -14.47
N GLY A 380 -25.73 8.02 -15.31
CA GLY A 380 -26.85 7.07 -15.29
C GLY A 380 -27.26 6.61 -16.69
N ALA A 381 -28.19 5.65 -16.71
CA ALA A 381 -28.74 5.10 -17.95
C ALA A 381 -29.36 6.19 -18.83
N GLY A 382 -29.02 6.20 -20.12
CA GLY A 382 -29.57 7.16 -21.10
C GLY A 382 -28.83 8.49 -21.21
N SER A 383 -27.85 8.77 -20.35
CA SER A 383 -27.03 9.98 -20.44
C SER A 383 -25.73 9.71 -21.22
N ALA A 384 -25.29 10.70 -21.98
CA ALA A 384 -23.96 10.67 -22.59
C ALA A 384 -22.87 10.75 -21.50
N PRO A 385 -21.84 9.91 -21.57
CA PRO A 385 -20.72 10.02 -20.64
C PRO A 385 -20.00 11.36 -20.77
N VAL A 386 -19.53 11.90 -19.65
CA VAL A 386 -18.80 13.16 -19.59
C VAL A 386 -17.32 12.89 -19.36
N LYS A 387 -16.47 13.34 -20.29
CA LYS A 387 -15.02 13.21 -20.12
C LYS A 387 -14.54 14.05 -18.94
N VAL A 388 -13.73 13.46 -18.09
CA VAL A 388 -13.11 14.12 -16.93
C VAL A 388 -11.60 13.96 -16.97
N ALA A 389 -10.90 14.69 -16.10
CA ALA A 389 -9.45 14.52 -15.94
C ALA A 389 -9.15 13.15 -15.33
N THR A 390 -8.08 12.52 -15.82
CA THR A 390 -7.53 11.31 -15.25
C THR A 390 -7.03 11.59 -13.83
N PRO A 391 -7.46 10.83 -12.80
CA PRO A 391 -6.99 11.06 -11.44
C PRO A 391 -5.49 10.85 -11.28
N ASP A 392 -4.81 11.79 -10.63
CA ASP A 392 -3.43 11.59 -10.18
C ASP A 392 -3.43 10.90 -8.81
N LEU A 393 -3.68 9.59 -8.81
CA LEU A 393 -3.69 8.75 -7.62
C LEU A 393 -2.62 7.66 -7.72
N PRO A 394 -2.02 7.23 -6.59
CA PRO A 394 -1.11 6.10 -6.56
C PRO A 394 -1.86 4.79 -6.86
N ALA A 395 -1.13 3.78 -7.36
CA ALA A 395 -1.67 2.45 -7.53
C ALA A 395 -2.00 1.80 -6.16
N ALA A 396 -2.99 0.92 -6.14
CA ALA A 396 -3.32 0.11 -4.99
C ALA A 396 -2.11 -0.75 -4.56
N GLN A 397 -1.99 -0.97 -3.25
CA GLN A 397 -0.85 -1.68 -2.63
C GLN A 397 -1.10 -3.19 -2.59
N ILE A 398 -1.50 -3.75 -3.73
CA ILE A 398 -1.73 -5.18 -3.91
C ILE A 398 -0.48 -5.78 -4.55
N PRO A 399 0.12 -6.87 -4.06
CA PRO A 399 1.26 -7.51 -4.73
C PRO A 399 0.96 -7.79 -6.21
N LEU A 400 1.92 -7.57 -7.11
CA LEU A 400 1.71 -7.80 -8.56
C LEU A 400 1.43 -9.27 -8.85
N GLU A 401 2.00 -10.15 -8.03
CA GLU A 401 1.85 -11.59 -8.04
C GLU A 401 0.41 -12.05 -7.76
N ALA A 402 -0.43 -11.18 -7.17
CA ALA A 402 -1.84 -11.47 -6.98
C ALA A 402 -2.62 -11.47 -8.31
N PHE A 403 -2.12 -10.78 -9.35
CA PHE A 403 -2.77 -10.71 -10.65
C PHE A 403 -2.26 -11.85 -11.56
N THR A 404 -3.00 -12.95 -11.55
CA THR A 404 -2.64 -14.17 -12.30
C THR A 404 -3.43 -14.28 -13.61
N GLN A 405 -2.81 -14.78 -14.68
CA GLN A 405 -3.49 -14.97 -15.97
C GLN A 405 -4.39 -16.18 -16.00
#